data_AF-A0A0U2ZS08-F1
#
_entry.id   AF-A0A0U2ZS08-F1
#
_cell.length_a   1.000
_cell.length_b   1.000
_cell.length_c   1.000
_cell.angle_alpha   90.00
_cell.angle_beta   90.00
_cell.angle_gamma   90.00
#
_symmetry.space_group_name_H-M   'P 1'
#
loop_
_entity.id
_entity.type
_entity.pdbx_description
1 polymer ?
#
loop_
_entity_poly.entity_id
_entity_poly.type
_entity_poly.pdbx_seq_one_letter_code
_entity_poly.pdbx_strand_id
1 'polypeptide(L)'
;MAAYRQQAPARAVDLSACFTDLESYVRTLTDWVDAQRDAPLAPMIYATTEPQTLQRIQAQYGDKASSERVEQLFAALAAALKANGFTRFIVAGGETSSIVAQTLGVEAFHIGPTISPGVPWVRDTRQPLSLALKSGNFGDIQFFARAQQEFRHD
;
A
#
# COMPACT_ATOMS: atom_id res chain seq x y z
N MET A 1 -3.65 10.74 3.72
CA MET A 1 -2.61 9.98 4.47
C MET A 1 -2.45 10.51 5.89
N ALA A 2 -2.08 11.79 6.11
CA ALA A 2 -1.87 12.35 7.46
C ALA A 2 -3.05 12.17 8.43
N ALA A 3 -4.29 12.44 8.00
CA ALA A 3 -5.47 12.27 8.84
C ALA A 3 -5.76 10.81 9.21
N TYR A 4 -5.50 9.86 8.30
CA TYR A 4 -5.71 8.43 8.55
C TYR A 4 -4.67 7.86 9.52
N ARG A 5 -3.43 8.35 9.47
CA ARG A 5 -2.35 7.97 10.40
C ARG A 5 -2.64 8.29 11.87
N GLN A 6 -3.59 9.20 12.14
CA GLN A 6 -4.05 9.50 13.49
C GLN A 6 -5.14 8.54 13.99
N GLN A 7 -5.71 7.73 13.10
CA GLN A 7 -6.87 6.87 13.37
C GLN A 7 -6.52 5.38 13.34
N ALA A 8 -5.48 5.01 12.57
CA ALA A 8 -5.08 3.62 12.35
C ALA A 8 -3.59 3.42 12.63
N PRO A 9 -3.15 2.19 12.98
CA PRO A 9 -1.73 1.86 13.06
C PRO A 9 -1.03 2.24 11.76
N ALA A 10 0.08 2.97 11.86
CA ALA A 10 0.81 3.42 10.69
C ALA A 10 2.31 3.30 10.90
N ARG A 11 3.02 2.83 9.87
CA ARG A 11 4.46 2.65 9.90
C ARG A 11 5.10 3.21 8.63
N ALA A 12 6.08 4.08 8.83
CA ALA A 12 6.94 4.55 7.75
C ALA A 12 7.90 3.43 7.33
N VAL A 13 8.15 3.33 6.03
CA VAL A 13 9.24 2.51 5.48
C VAL A 13 10.58 3.16 5.82
N ASP A 14 11.49 2.32 6.31
CA ASP A 14 12.91 2.59 6.42
C ASP A 14 13.60 2.08 5.15
N LEU A 15 13.99 3.02 4.28
CA LEU A 15 14.62 2.67 3.02
C LEU A 15 16.04 2.14 3.20
N SER A 16 16.75 2.53 4.26
CA SER A 16 18.08 1.98 4.54
C SER A 16 17.98 0.48 4.85
N ALA A 17 16.98 0.07 5.63
CA ALA A 17 16.71 -1.35 5.88
C ALA A 17 16.32 -2.10 4.59
N CYS A 18 15.50 -1.47 3.74
CA CYS A 18 15.09 -2.01 2.44
C CYS A 18 16.28 -2.24 1.47
N PHE A 19 17.27 -1.34 1.48
CA PHE A 19 18.49 -1.49 0.70
C PHE A 19 19.46 -2.52 1.27
N THR A 20 19.43 -2.76 2.59
CA THR A 20 20.31 -3.73 3.26
C THR A 20 19.85 -5.15 3.01
N ASP A 21 18.58 -5.44 3.28
CA ASP A 21 17.97 -6.76 3.07
C ASP A 21 16.45 -6.60 2.86
N LEU A 22 16.05 -6.66 1.59
CA LEU A 22 14.65 -6.49 1.19
C LEU A 22 13.76 -7.59 1.76
N GLU A 23 14.21 -8.84 1.72
CA GLU A 23 13.39 -10.01 2.09
C GLU A 23 13.11 -10.01 3.60
N SER A 24 14.16 -9.85 4.40
CA SER A 24 14.02 -9.73 5.86
C SER A 24 13.18 -8.53 6.27
N TYR A 25 13.32 -7.40 5.54
CA TYR A 25 12.53 -6.21 5.82
C TYR A 25 11.05 -6.37 5.44
N VAL A 26 10.74 -7.02 4.31
CA VAL A 26 9.37 -7.40 3.93
C VAL A 26 8.74 -8.29 4.99
N ARG A 27 9.47 -9.29 5.50
CA ARG A 27 9.00 -10.14 6.60
C ARG A 27 8.70 -9.31 7.87
N THR A 28 9.60 -8.40 8.23
CA THR A 28 9.42 -7.50 9.38
C THR A 28 8.15 -6.63 9.25
N LEU A 29 7.89 -6.11 8.05
CA LEU A 29 6.68 -5.32 7.79
C LEU A 29 5.42 -6.19 7.79
N THR A 30 5.51 -7.39 7.22
CA THR A 30 4.42 -8.37 7.18
C THR A 30 4.01 -8.77 8.59
N ASP A 31 4.97 -9.15 9.45
CA ASP A 31 4.74 -9.51 10.85
C ASP A 31 4.12 -8.33 11.62
N TRP A 32 4.57 -7.10 11.34
CA TRP A 32 3.99 -5.92 11.97
C TRP A 32 2.54 -5.68 11.55
N VAL A 33 2.20 -5.84 10.26
CA VAL A 33 0.83 -5.72 9.75
C VAL A 33 -0.07 -6.81 10.33
N ASP A 34 0.45 -8.05 10.42
CA ASP A 34 -0.24 -9.20 11.00
C ASP A 34 -0.66 -8.95 12.46
N ALA A 35 0.25 -8.37 13.25
CA ALA A 35 -0.01 -7.99 14.63
C ALA A 35 -1.10 -6.91 14.82
N GLN A 36 -1.58 -6.28 13.73
CA GLN A 36 -2.65 -5.26 13.78
C GLN A 36 -4.00 -5.80 13.30
N ARG A 37 -4.19 -7.12 13.08
CA ARG A 37 -5.45 -7.69 12.55
C ARG A 37 -6.70 -7.29 13.33
N ASP A 38 -6.58 -7.17 14.65
CA ASP A 38 -7.71 -6.84 15.53
C ASP A 38 -7.94 -5.32 15.67
N ALA A 39 -7.12 -4.49 15.01
CA ALA A 39 -7.31 -3.05 15.02
C ALA A 39 -8.63 -2.66 14.30
N PRO A 40 -9.32 -1.61 14.77
CA PRO A 40 -10.60 -1.19 14.19
C PRO A 40 -10.47 -0.69 12.73
N LEU A 41 -9.28 -0.22 12.36
CA LEU A 41 -8.94 0.27 11.03
C LEU A 41 -7.69 -0.43 10.49
N ALA A 42 -7.61 -0.55 9.17
CA ALA A 42 -6.54 -1.29 8.49
C ALA A 42 -5.20 -0.57 8.67
N PRO A 43 -4.11 -1.29 8.94
CA PRO A 43 -2.79 -0.68 9.12
C PRO A 43 -2.29 -0.04 7.82
N MET A 44 -1.54 1.05 7.94
CA MET A 44 -0.96 1.80 6.81
C MET A 44 0.57 1.67 6.79
N ILE A 45 1.11 1.14 5.70
CA ILE A 45 2.55 1.24 5.37
C ILE A 45 2.72 2.35 4.34
N TYR A 46 3.67 3.27 4.57
CA TYR A 46 3.91 4.40 3.67
C TYR A 46 5.40 4.70 3.51
N ALA A 47 5.82 5.13 2.32
CA ALA A 47 7.17 5.65 2.10
C ALA A 47 7.33 7.00 2.81
N THR A 48 8.45 7.21 3.51
CA THR A 48 8.66 8.45 4.26
C THR A 48 8.65 9.67 3.34
N THR A 49 7.99 10.74 3.75
CA THR A 49 7.87 11.99 2.98
C THR A 49 8.74 13.11 3.55
N GLU A 50 9.61 12.81 4.52
CA GLU A 50 10.52 13.81 5.08
C GLU A 50 11.55 14.21 4.02
N PRO A 51 11.53 15.47 3.53
CA PRO A 51 12.36 15.88 2.39
C PRO A 51 13.85 15.67 2.65
N GLN A 52 14.31 15.93 3.88
CA GLN A 52 15.70 15.75 4.27
C GLN A 52 16.13 14.28 4.24
N THR A 53 15.25 13.38 4.68
CA THR A 53 15.52 11.93 4.67
C THR A 53 15.52 11.39 3.25
N LEU A 54 14.56 11.81 2.43
CA LEU A 54 14.50 11.48 1.02
C LEU A 54 15.75 11.96 0.27
N GLN A 55 16.18 13.20 0.49
CA GLN A 55 17.41 13.76 -0.11
C GLN A 55 18.66 12.96 0.27
N ARG A 56 18.81 12.55 1.53
CA ARG A 56 19.95 11.73 1.97
C ARG A 56 19.97 10.37 1.25
N ILE A 57 18.80 9.72 1.14
CA ILE A 57 18.67 8.43 0.48
C ILE A 57 18.96 8.56 -1.02
N GLN A 58 18.40 9.57 -1.68
CA GLN A 58 18.65 9.84 -3.11
C GLN A 58 20.12 10.19 -3.36
N ALA A 59 20.78 10.92 -2.45
CA ALA A 59 22.20 11.22 -2.55
C ALA A 59 23.08 9.97 -2.36
N GLN A 60 22.67 9.03 -1.51
CA GLN A 60 23.41 7.81 -1.24
C GLN A 60 23.22 6.72 -2.31
N TYR A 61 21.99 6.53 -2.78
CA TYR A 61 21.62 5.40 -3.65
C TYR A 61 21.21 5.81 -5.06
N GLY A 62 21.00 7.10 -5.31
CA GLY A 62 20.47 7.63 -6.56
C GLY A 62 18.93 7.68 -6.55
N ASP A 63 18.37 8.67 -7.23
CA ASP A 63 16.92 8.91 -7.27
C ASP A 63 16.14 7.74 -7.89
N LYS A 64 16.53 7.34 -9.11
CA LYS A 64 15.89 6.23 -9.83
C LYS A 64 15.92 4.92 -9.03
N ALA A 65 17.09 4.55 -8.50
CA ALA A 65 17.23 3.32 -7.73
C ALA A 65 16.42 3.37 -6.41
N SER A 66 16.28 4.54 -5.80
CA SER A 66 15.44 4.74 -4.61
C SER A 66 13.96 4.53 -4.92
N SER A 67 13.46 5.10 -6.03
CA SER A 67 12.07 4.89 -6.46
C SER A 67 11.78 3.43 -6.78
N GLU A 68 12.63 2.80 -7.60
CA GLU A 68 12.49 1.39 -7.97
C GLU A 68 12.52 0.47 -6.73
N ARG A 69 13.36 0.81 -5.74
CA ARG A 69 13.44 0.05 -4.48
C ARG A 69 12.17 0.17 -3.65
N VAL A 70 11.54 1.35 -3.60
CA VAL A 70 10.24 1.56 -2.94
C VAL A 70 9.16 0.72 -3.63
N GLU A 71 9.12 0.72 -4.95
CA GLU A 71 8.16 -0.06 -5.74
C GLU A 71 8.33 -1.57 -5.51
N GLN A 72 9.57 -2.07 -5.56
CA GLN A 72 9.90 -3.47 -5.27
C GLN A 72 9.46 -3.87 -3.86
N LEU A 73 9.68 -3.00 -2.87
CA LEU A 73 9.24 -3.23 -1.50
C LEU A 73 7.72 -3.39 -1.40
N PHE A 74 6.95 -2.48 -1.97
CA PHE A 74 5.50 -2.54 -1.88
C PHE A 74 4.92 -3.71 -2.66
N ALA A 75 5.50 -4.07 -3.80
CA ALA A 75 5.15 -5.27 -4.55
C ALA A 75 5.39 -6.55 -3.71
N ALA A 76 6.59 -6.71 -3.16
CA ALA A 76 6.95 -7.87 -2.35
C ALA A 76 6.09 -7.95 -1.06
N LEU A 77 5.85 -6.81 -0.41
CA LEU A 77 4.98 -6.74 0.76
C LEU A 77 3.53 -7.11 0.42
N ALA A 78 2.98 -6.62 -0.68
CA ALA A 78 1.62 -6.97 -1.09
C ALA A 78 1.49 -8.47 -1.36
N ALA A 79 2.47 -9.08 -2.02
CA ALA A 79 2.51 -10.53 -2.24
C ALA A 79 2.54 -11.32 -0.92
N ALA A 80 3.41 -10.92 0.02
CA ALA A 80 3.53 -11.56 1.33
C ALA A 80 2.24 -11.43 2.16
N LEU A 81 1.61 -10.26 2.17
CA LEU A 81 0.33 -10.04 2.85
C LEU A 81 -0.80 -10.86 2.23
N LYS A 82 -0.86 -10.95 0.90
CA LYS A 82 -1.83 -11.83 0.21
C LYS A 82 -1.63 -13.29 0.61
N ALA A 83 -0.38 -13.77 0.67
CA ALA A 83 -0.05 -15.12 1.13
C ALA A 83 -0.48 -15.34 2.60
N ASN A 84 -0.43 -14.29 3.42
CA ASN A 84 -0.93 -14.28 4.81
C ASN A 84 -2.46 -14.05 4.91
N GLY A 85 -3.21 -14.19 3.82
CA GLY A 85 -4.68 -14.15 3.84
C GLY A 85 -5.30 -12.74 3.83
N PHE A 86 -4.52 -11.69 3.60
CA PHE A 86 -5.08 -10.36 3.34
C PHE A 86 -5.71 -10.33 1.95
N THR A 87 -6.98 -9.91 1.88
CA THR A 87 -7.80 -9.94 0.65
C THR A 87 -8.18 -8.57 0.14
N ARG A 88 -7.87 -7.49 0.88
CA ARG A 88 -8.25 -6.12 0.52
C ARG A 88 -7.04 -5.21 0.61
N PHE A 89 -6.75 -4.49 -0.46
CA PHE A 89 -5.63 -3.55 -0.52
C PHE A 89 -6.10 -2.18 -1.01
N ILE A 90 -5.71 -1.14 -0.29
CA ILE A 90 -5.90 0.25 -0.71
C ILE A 90 -4.50 0.78 -1.02
N VAL A 91 -4.23 1.06 -2.29
CA VAL A 91 -2.89 1.43 -2.77
C VAL A 91 -2.93 2.87 -3.27
N ALA A 92 -1.91 3.65 -2.91
CA ALA A 92 -1.78 5.04 -3.33
C ALA A 92 -0.42 5.29 -4.02
N GLY A 93 -0.45 5.99 -5.16
CA GLY A 93 0.70 6.21 -6.05
C GLY A 93 0.50 5.50 -7.38
N GLY A 94 0.80 6.16 -8.51
CA GLY A 94 0.50 5.62 -9.84
C GLY A 94 1.35 4.39 -10.17
N GLU A 95 2.66 4.54 -10.00
CA GLU A 95 3.67 3.51 -10.19
C GLU A 95 3.48 2.36 -9.18
N THR A 96 3.32 2.70 -7.89
CA THR A 96 3.03 1.73 -6.82
C THR A 96 1.76 0.93 -7.08
N SER A 97 0.68 1.58 -7.54
CA SER A 97 -0.58 0.89 -7.85
C SER A 97 -0.41 -0.09 -9.01
N SER A 98 0.34 0.31 -10.03
CA SER A 98 0.57 -0.51 -11.22
C SER A 98 1.36 -1.78 -10.86
N ILE A 99 2.48 -1.64 -10.15
CA ILE A 99 3.32 -2.79 -9.80
C ILE A 99 2.62 -3.70 -8.79
N VAL A 100 1.90 -3.16 -7.81
CA VAL A 100 1.15 -3.99 -6.83
C VAL A 100 0.03 -4.77 -7.52
N ALA A 101 -0.75 -4.16 -8.40
CA ALA A 101 -1.80 -4.87 -9.13
C ALA A 101 -1.24 -6.01 -9.99
N GLN A 102 -0.12 -5.76 -10.67
CA GLN A 102 0.59 -6.77 -11.46
C GLN A 102 1.11 -7.91 -10.57
N THR A 103 1.78 -7.60 -9.47
CA THR A 103 2.33 -8.59 -8.53
C THR A 103 1.24 -9.45 -7.88
N LEU A 104 0.08 -8.87 -7.60
CA LEU A 104 -1.06 -9.62 -7.05
C LEU A 104 -1.77 -10.48 -8.10
N GLY A 105 -1.38 -10.39 -9.37
CA GLY A 105 -1.88 -11.21 -10.48
C GLY A 105 -3.25 -10.79 -10.98
N VAL A 106 -3.61 -9.49 -10.85
CA VAL A 106 -4.90 -8.98 -11.30
C VAL A 106 -4.88 -8.74 -12.80
N GLU A 107 -5.57 -9.60 -13.55
CA GLU A 107 -5.69 -9.50 -15.02
C GLU A 107 -7.08 -9.03 -15.45
N ALA A 108 -8.11 -9.34 -14.67
CA ALA A 108 -9.49 -8.97 -14.94
C ALA A 108 -10.22 -8.71 -13.62
N PHE A 109 -11.10 -7.71 -13.60
CA PHE A 109 -11.82 -7.30 -12.41
C PHE A 109 -13.22 -6.80 -12.72
N HIS A 110 -14.11 -6.95 -11.74
CA HIS A 110 -15.38 -6.26 -11.69
C HIS A 110 -15.18 -4.86 -11.09
N ILE A 111 -15.78 -3.85 -11.70
CA ILE A 111 -15.84 -2.50 -11.14
C ILE A 111 -16.97 -2.48 -10.10
N GLY A 112 -16.59 -2.21 -8.86
CA GLY A 112 -17.49 -2.05 -7.74
C GLY A 112 -17.84 -0.59 -7.47
N PRO A 113 -18.29 -0.27 -6.25
CA PRO A 113 -18.72 1.07 -5.90
C PRO A 113 -17.57 2.09 -5.93
N THR A 114 -17.94 3.33 -6.24
CA THR A 114 -17.00 4.46 -6.36
C THR A 114 -16.71 5.06 -4.98
N ILE A 115 -15.44 5.07 -4.57
CA ILE A 115 -14.98 5.70 -3.32
C ILE A 115 -14.81 7.21 -3.53
N SER A 116 -14.23 7.59 -4.65
CA SER A 116 -14.00 8.98 -5.07
C SER A 116 -14.01 9.06 -6.60
N PRO A 117 -14.22 10.24 -7.21
CA PRO A 117 -14.20 10.38 -8.67
C PRO A 117 -12.93 9.76 -9.27
N GLY A 118 -13.12 8.76 -10.15
CA GLY A 118 -12.02 8.02 -10.80
C GLY A 118 -11.36 6.93 -9.95
N VAL A 119 -11.85 6.66 -8.74
CA VAL A 119 -11.27 5.64 -7.83
C VAL A 119 -12.39 4.73 -7.29
N PRO A 120 -12.78 3.68 -8.02
CA PRO A 120 -13.67 2.65 -7.54
C PRO A 120 -12.93 1.57 -6.75
N TRP A 121 -13.68 0.79 -5.96
CA TRP A 121 -13.26 -0.56 -5.62
C TRP A 121 -13.29 -1.43 -6.88
N VAL A 122 -12.30 -2.30 -7.02
CA VAL A 122 -12.30 -3.36 -8.03
C VAL A 122 -12.12 -4.71 -7.35
N ARG A 123 -12.79 -5.74 -7.86
CA ARG A 123 -12.68 -7.12 -7.36
C ARG A 123 -12.20 -8.03 -8.47
N ASP A 124 -11.13 -8.74 -8.22
CA ASP A 124 -10.58 -9.73 -9.14
C ASP A 124 -11.63 -10.82 -9.46
N THR A 125 -11.69 -11.27 -10.72
CA THR A 125 -12.67 -12.24 -11.18
C THR A 125 -12.35 -13.70 -10.81
N ARG A 126 -11.10 -14.00 -10.45
CA ARG A 126 -10.58 -15.36 -10.22
C ARG A 126 -10.20 -15.63 -8.78
N GLN A 127 -9.94 -14.59 -7.99
CA GLN A 127 -9.49 -14.70 -6.60
C GLN A 127 -10.29 -13.75 -5.69
N PRO A 128 -10.43 -14.06 -4.39
CA PRO A 128 -11.10 -13.20 -3.42
C PRO A 128 -10.21 -12.01 -3.06
N LEU A 129 -9.87 -11.18 -4.04
CA LEU A 129 -9.00 -10.02 -3.92
C LEU A 129 -9.75 -8.77 -4.35
N SER A 130 -9.73 -7.74 -3.50
CA SER A 130 -10.27 -6.42 -3.82
C SER A 130 -9.19 -5.36 -3.70
N LEU A 131 -9.15 -4.45 -4.67
CA LEU A 131 -8.20 -3.35 -4.75
C LEU A 131 -8.93 -2.01 -4.84
N ALA A 132 -8.37 -0.99 -4.21
CA ALA A 132 -8.67 0.40 -4.49
C ALA A 132 -7.36 1.09 -4.89
N LEU A 133 -7.24 1.49 -6.16
CA LEU A 133 -6.02 2.03 -6.74
C LEU A 133 -6.15 3.54 -6.92
N LYS A 134 -5.46 4.31 -6.08
CA LYS A 134 -5.53 5.78 -6.05
C LYS A 134 -4.25 6.37 -6.60
N SER A 135 -4.31 7.12 -7.71
CA SER A 135 -3.16 7.90 -8.15
C SER A 135 -2.87 9.06 -7.17
N GLY A 136 -1.62 9.56 -7.16
CA GLY A 136 -1.06 10.41 -6.10
C GLY A 136 -1.93 11.60 -5.65
N ASN A 137 -2.66 12.23 -6.57
CA ASN A 137 -3.41 13.47 -6.33
C ASN A 137 -4.94 13.33 -6.18
N PHE A 138 -5.49 12.12 -6.21
CA PHE A 138 -6.95 11.92 -6.17
C PHE A 138 -7.49 11.66 -4.76
N GLY A 139 -8.76 11.98 -4.51
CA GLY A 139 -9.45 11.71 -3.24
C GLY A 139 -9.25 12.78 -2.16
N ASP A 140 -10.14 12.78 -1.17
CA ASP A 140 -10.12 13.72 -0.05
C ASP A 140 -9.23 13.23 1.12
N ILE A 141 -9.11 14.06 2.17
CA ILE A 141 -8.29 13.74 3.37
C ILE A 141 -8.79 12.49 4.11
N GLN A 142 -10.06 12.14 3.96
CA GLN A 142 -10.75 10.98 4.54
C GLN A 142 -10.77 9.76 3.61
N PHE A 143 -10.17 9.84 2.41
CA PHE A 143 -10.23 8.79 1.38
C PHE A 143 -9.97 7.38 1.95
N PHE A 144 -8.89 7.20 2.73
CA PHE A 144 -8.54 5.88 3.27
C PHE A 144 -9.56 5.37 4.30
N ALA A 145 -10.10 6.26 5.15
CA ALA A 145 -11.15 5.89 6.10
C ALA A 145 -12.43 5.51 5.36
N ARG A 146 -12.84 6.31 4.38
CA ARG A 146 -14.02 6.07 3.53
C ARG A 146 -13.89 4.76 2.75
N ALA A 147 -12.76 4.54 2.08
CA ALA A 147 -12.46 3.32 1.33
C ALA A 147 -12.66 2.06 2.19
N GLN A 148 -12.26 2.11 3.46
CA GLN A 148 -12.44 0.98 4.37
C GLN A 148 -13.87 0.89 4.92
N GLN A 149 -14.45 2.01 5.37
CA GLN A 149 -15.68 2.01 6.18
C GLN A 149 -16.96 1.94 5.34
N GLU A 150 -17.00 2.59 4.18
CA GLU A 150 -18.20 2.66 3.34
C GLU A 150 -18.54 1.30 2.69
N PHE A 151 -17.61 0.34 2.75
CA PHE A 151 -17.70 -0.96 2.05
C PHE A 151 -17.27 -2.12 2.97
N ARG A 152 -17.83 -2.19 4.18
CA ARG A 152 -17.57 -3.26 5.18
C ARG A 152 -18.45 -4.50 5.00
N HIS A 153 -19.41 -4.50 4.09
CA HIS A 153 -20.35 -5.60 3.88
C HIS A 153 -20.39 -5.94 2.40
N ASP A 154 -19.60 -6.93 2.00
CA ASP A 154 -19.78 -7.78 0.81
C ASP A 154 -19.10 -9.13 1.07
#